data_AF-M6FH55-F1
#
_entry.id   AF-M6FH55-F1
#
_cell.length_a   1.000
_cell.length_b   1.000
_cell.length_c   1.000
_cell.angle_alpha   90.00
_cell.angle_beta   90.00
_cell.angle_gamma   90.00
#
_symmetry.space_group_name_H-M   'P 1'
#
loop_
_entity.id
_entity.type
_entity.pdbx_description
1 polymer ?
#
loop_
_entity_poly.entity_id
_entity_poly.type
_entity_poly.pdbx_seq_one_letter_code
_entity_poly.pdbx_strand_id
1 'polypeptide(L)'
;MFITAEVKNIGKAPSPQNLNVGLINALDTNGEIWGKGNGVWGNGIGLESVEPGETVTVTFPIYYLVNEPSYMEGKHTFDLKVNRGNWIEESDLKNNGYKKLLEITIPEGYCENHPG
;
A
#
# COMPACT_ATOMS: atom_id res chain seq x y z
N MET A 1 -6.47 -8.99 5.61
CA MET A 1 -5.05 -9.06 5.24
C MET A 1 -4.34 -7.80 5.71
N PHE A 2 -3.06 -7.87 6.08
CA PHE A 2 -2.27 -6.71 6.50
C PHE A 2 -0.95 -6.64 5.72
N ILE A 3 -0.47 -5.42 5.51
CA ILE A 3 0.90 -5.16 5.05
C ILE A 3 1.68 -4.57 6.21
N THR A 4 2.90 -5.08 6.41
CA THR A 4 3.92 -4.45 7.25
C THR A 4 5.03 -3.93 6.35
N ALA A 5 5.38 -2.66 6.48
CA ALA A 5 6.37 -1.99 5.65
C ALA A 5 7.33 -1.15 6.50
N GLU A 6 8.58 -1.08 6.05
CA GLU A 6 9.58 -0.15 6.57
C GLU A 6 9.67 1.06 5.64
N VAL A 7 9.56 2.27 6.20
CA VAL A 7 9.68 3.53 5.48
C VAL A 7 10.89 4.28 6.01
N LYS A 8 11.81 4.62 5.12
CA LYS A 8 13.04 5.34 5.47
C LYS A 8 13.06 6.72 4.86
N ASN A 9 13.27 7.75 5.67
CA ASN A 9 13.60 9.08 5.16
C ASN A 9 15.08 9.12 4.75
N ILE A 10 15.34 9.19 3.45
CA ILE A 10 16.70 9.29 2.88
C ILE A 10 17.12 10.74 2.59
N GLY A 11 16.28 11.72 2.93
CA GLY A 11 16.52 13.14 2.79
C GLY A 11 17.38 13.72 3.91
N LYS A 12 17.49 15.05 3.92
CA LYS A 12 18.30 15.82 4.89
C LYS A 12 17.47 16.61 5.91
N ALA A 13 16.15 16.61 5.77
CA ALA A 13 15.23 17.30 6.66
C ALA A 13 14.12 16.33 7.12
N PRO A 14 13.51 16.57 8.29
CA PRO A 14 12.35 15.80 8.73
C PRO A 14 11.25 15.83 7.67
N SER A 15 10.58 14.70 7.45
CA SER A 15 9.43 14.68 6.54
C SER A 15 8.24 15.41 7.19
N PRO A 16 7.42 16.16 6.44
CA PRO A 16 6.15 16.65 6.96
C PRO A 16 5.28 15.49 7.44
N GLN A 17 4.60 15.68 8.57
CA GLN A 17 3.54 14.78 9.01
C GLN A 17 2.35 14.88 8.07
N ASN A 18 1.75 13.76 7.70
CA ASN A 18 0.44 13.74 7.04
C ASN A 18 -0.33 12.47 7.39
N LEU A 19 -1.25 12.60 8.35
CA LEU A 19 -2.06 11.49 8.88
C LEU A 19 -3.39 11.28 8.15
N ASN A 20 -3.83 12.27 7.36
CA ASN A 20 -5.19 12.30 6.78
C ASN A 20 -5.26 11.68 5.38
N VAL A 21 -4.15 11.15 4.88
CA VAL A 21 -4.04 10.52 3.56
C VAL A 21 -3.36 9.17 3.72
N GLY A 22 -3.57 8.24 2.79
CA GLY A 22 -2.74 7.05 2.68
C GLY A 22 -1.36 7.47 2.18
N LEU A 23 -0.49 7.99 3.04
CA LEU A 23 0.82 8.48 2.65
C LEU A 23 1.70 7.33 2.17
N ILE A 24 1.71 6.19 2.86
CA ILE A 24 2.12 4.91 2.26
C ILE A 24 0.88 4.10 1.91
N ASN A 25 0.90 3.46 0.76
CA ASN A 25 -0.23 2.70 0.24
C ASN A 25 0.23 1.48 -0.52
N ALA A 26 -0.54 0.40 -0.41
CA ALA A 26 -0.42 -0.80 -1.22
C ALA A 26 -1.71 -0.97 -2.00
N LEU A 27 -1.58 -1.02 -3.33
CA LEU A 27 -2.69 -1.21 -4.25
C LEU A 27 -2.45 -2.49 -5.03
N ASP A 28 -3.47 -3.31 -5.16
CA ASP A 28 -3.39 -4.47 -6.03
C ASP A 28 -3.19 -4.04 -7.49
N THR A 29 -2.42 -4.81 -8.25
CA THR A 29 -2.09 -4.47 -9.65
C THR A 29 -3.03 -5.08 -10.68
N ASN A 30 -3.88 -6.03 -10.29
CA ASN A 30 -4.79 -6.73 -11.19
C ASN A 30 -6.09 -5.95 -11.43
N GLY A 31 -6.34 -4.89 -10.65
CA GLY A 31 -7.53 -4.08 -10.80
C GLY A 31 -7.45 -3.00 -11.87
N GLU A 32 -8.48 -2.94 -12.72
CA GLU A 32 -8.67 -1.89 -13.73
C GLU A 32 -10.05 -1.20 -13.65
N ILE A 33 -10.82 -1.33 -12.57
CA ILE A 33 -12.13 -0.64 -12.46
C ILE A 33 -11.98 0.88 -12.67
N TRP A 34 -10.83 1.44 -12.31
CA TRP A 34 -10.49 2.86 -12.48
C TRP A 34 -9.35 3.11 -13.47
N GLY A 35 -9.03 2.13 -14.33
CA GLY A 35 -7.92 2.17 -15.30
C GLY A 35 -6.68 1.36 -14.87
N LYS A 36 -5.79 1.08 -15.82
CA LYS A 36 -4.58 0.27 -15.63
C LYS A 36 -3.71 0.81 -14.48
N GLY A 37 -3.50 -0.01 -13.45
CA GLY A 37 -2.71 0.34 -12.25
C GLY A 37 -3.50 1.00 -11.12
N ASN A 38 -4.83 1.10 -11.24
CA ASN A 38 -5.72 1.50 -10.15
C ASN A 38 -6.47 0.25 -9.65
N GLY A 39 -5.81 -0.46 -8.73
CA GLY A 39 -6.29 -1.69 -8.11
C GLY A 39 -7.76 -1.63 -7.66
N VAL A 40 -8.40 -2.79 -7.69
CA VAL A 40 -9.79 -3.01 -7.21
C VAL A 40 -9.86 -2.95 -5.68
N TRP A 41 -8.72 -3.12 -5.02
CA TRP A 41 -8.57 -3.32 -3.60
C TRP A 41 -7.16 -2.92 -3.15
N GLY A 42 -7.05 -2.50 -1.89
CA GLY A 42 -5.88 -1.77 -1.41
C GLY A 42 -6.24 -0.87 -0.25
N ASN A 43 -5.22 -0.28 0.35
CA ASN A 43 -5.38 0.73 1.39
C ASN A 43 -4.07 1.50 1.58
N GLY A 44 -4.10 2.53 2.40
CA GLY A 44 -2.91 3.18 2.90
C GLY A 44 -3.08 3.73 4.31
N ILE A 45 -1.98 4.23 4.85
CA ILE A 45 -1.94 4.88 6.16
C ILE A 45 -1.10 6.15 6.06
N GLY A 46 -1.48 7.17 6.83
CA GLY A 46 -0.67 8.35 7.00
C GLY A 46 0.56 8.08 7.86
N LEU A 47 1.55 8.97 7.81
CA LEU A 47 2.75 8.86 8.63
C LEU A 47 2.91 10.12 9.48
N GLU A 48 3.43 9.92 10.68
CA GLU A 48 4.05 10.98 11.46
C GLU A 48 5.29 11.52 10.73
N SER A 49 5.86 12.61 11.25
CA SER A 49 7.17 13.08 10.77
C SER A 49 8.23 12.00 10.97
N VAL A 50 9.06 11.77 9.95
CA VAL A 50 10.17 10.82 9.99
C VAL A 50 11.47 11.62 9.86
N GLU A 51 12.36 11.47 10.84
CA GLU A 51 13.62 12.21 10.90
C GLU A 51 14.61 11.76 9.81
N PRO A 52 15.59 12.60 9.41
CA PRO A 52 16.61 12.22 8.44
C PRO A 52 17.34 10.92 8.83
N GLY A 53 17.31 9.92 7.96
CA GLY A 53 17.95 8.62 8.18
C GLY A 53 17.14 7.63 9.04
N GLU A 54 16.06 8.08 9.67
CA GLU A 54 15.17 7.23 10.45
C GLU A 54 14.42 6.24 9.56
N THR A 55 14.12 5.07 10.12
CA THR A 55 13.25 4.06 9.50
C THR A 55 12.12 3.73 10.47
N VAL A 56 10.89 3.90 10.01
CA VAL A 56 9.68 3.57 10.76
C VAL A 56 9.05 2.30 10.20
N THR A 57 8.55 1.44 11.08
CA THR A 57 7.76 0.27 10.69
C THR A 57 6.29 0.59 10.85
N VAL A 58 5.50 0.34 9.81
CA VAL A 58 4.05 0.57 9.83
C VAL A 58 3.30 -0.68 9.38
N THR A 59 2.16 -0.90 10.00
CA THR A 59 1.24 -1.98 9.64
C THR A 59 -0.13 -1.41 9.36
N PHE A 60 -0.73 -1.75 8.22
CA PHE A 60 -2.06 -1.30 7.85
C PHE A 60 -2.86 -2.42 7.16
N PRO A 61 -4.19 -2.46 7.35
CA PRO A 61 -5.04 -3.46 6.72
C PRO A 61 -5.17 -3.20 5.22
N ILE A 62 -5.30 -4.26 4.42
CA ILE A 62 -5.75 -4.18 3.03
C ILE A 62 -7.23 -4.49 2.99
N TYR A 63 -8.02 -3.54 2.46
CA TYR A 63 -9.45 -3.69 2.29
C TYR A 63 -9.76 -4.33 0.96
N TYR A 64 -10.87 -5.06 0.91
CA TYR A 64 -11.36 -5.78 -0.26
C TYR A 64 -12.83 -5.42 -0.54
N LEU A 65 -13.30 -5.76 -1.73
CA LEU A 65 -14.70 -5.58 -2.12
C LEU A 65 -15.58 -6.64 -1.46
N VAL A 66 -16.35 -6.24 -0.44
CA VAL A 66 -17.26 -7.14 0.30
C VAL A 66 -18.37 -7.69 -0.59
N ASN A 67 -18.79 -6.96 -1.62
CA ASN A 67 -19.84 -7.39 -2.56
C ASN A 67 -19.36 -8.49 -3.53
N GLU A 68 -18.06 -8.68 -3.69
CA GLU A 68 -17.46 -9.66 -4.61
C GLU A 68 -16.24 -10.34 -3.96
N PRO A 69 -16.42 -11.07 -2.84
CA PRO A 69 -15.31 -11.63 -2.06
C PRO A 69 -14.54 -12.71 -2.82
N SER A 70 -15.17 -13.40 -3.78
CA SER A 70 -14.52 -14.37 -4.67
C SER A 70 -13.41 -13.75 -5.51
N TYR A 71 -13.42 -12.43 -5.73
CA TYR A 71 -12.33 -11.72 -6.41
C TYR A 71 -11.02 -11.74 -5.61
N MET A 72 -11.08 -11.98 -4.29
CA MET A 72 -9.87 -12.12 -3.48
C MET A 72 -9.13 -13.42 -3.76
N GLU A 73 -9.78 -14.45 -4.28
CA GLU A 73 -9.13 -15.75 -4.50
C GLU A 73 -8.14 -15.68 -5.67
N GLY A 74 -7.15 -16.57 -5.67
CA GLY A 74 -6.09 -16.59 -6.66
C GLY A 74 -4.89 -15.71 -6.30
N LYS A 75 -4.05 -15.49 -7.31
CA LYS A 75 -2.75 -14.83 -7.18
C LYS A 75 -2.89 -13.32 -7.40
N HIS A 76 -2.29 -12.57 -6.48
CA HIS A 76 -2.37 -11.11 -6.43
C HIS A 76 -1.01 -10.50 -6.19
N THR A 77 -0.78 -9.36 -6.82
CA THR A 77 0.45 -8.58 -6.67
C THR A 77 0.12 -7.16 -6.26
N PHE A 78 0.88 -6.62 -5.31
CA PHE A 78 0.66 -5.30 -4.74
C PHE A 78 1.80 -4.34 -5.09
N ASP A 79 1.42 -3.15 -5.56
CA ASP A 79 2.30 -2.00 -5.75
C ASP A 79 2.31 -1.15 -4.45
N LEU A 80 3.40 -1.27 -3.69
CA LEU A 80 3.63 -0.50 -2.47
C LEU A 80 4.41 0.78 -2.79
N LYS A 81 3.85 1.92 -2.43
CA LYS A 81 4.45 3.23 -2.71
C LYS A 81 4.21 4.23 -1.59
N VAL A 82 5.24 4.98 -1.23
CA VAL A 82 5.10 6.16 -0.36
C VAL A 82 4.82 7.41 -1.19
N ASN A 83 4.05 8.34 -0.63
CA ASN A 83 3.68 9.61 -1.22
C ASN A 83 3.13 9.52 -2.65
N ARG A 84 2.32 8.49 -2.96
CA ARG A 84 1.74 8.28 -4.30
C ARG A 84 0.97 9.50 -4.83
N GLY A 85 0.25 10.18 -3.94
CA GLY A 85 -0.53 11.38 -4.27
C GLY A 85 0.30 12.67 -4.35
N ASN A 86 1.63 12.60 -4.17
CA ASN A 86 2.53 13.75 -4.14
C ASN A 86 2.08 14.83 -3.12
N TRP A 87 1.68 14.38 -1.93
CA TRP A 87 1.25 15.23 -0.81
C TRP A 87 2.43 15.94 -0.12
N ILE A 88 3.61 15.33 -0.16
CA ILE A 88 4.86 15.89 0.35
C ILE A 88 5.75 16.25 -0.84
N GLU A 89 6.36 17.43 -0.82
CA GLU A 89 7.37 17.80 -1.81
C GLU A 89 8.69 17.06 -1.50
N GLU A 90 9.20 16.32 -2.47
CA GLU A 90 10.41 15.53 -2.34
C GLU A 90 11.35 15.79 -3.52
N SER A 91 12.66 15.65 -3.30
CA SER A 91 13.66 15.83 -4.35
C SER A 91 13.64 14.73 -5.42
N ASP A 92 13.12 13.54 -5.11
CA ASP A 92 13.04 12.41 -6.05
C ASP A 92 11.90 11.45 -5.71
N LEU A 93 10.79 11.56 -6.46
CA LEU A 93 9.62 10.69 -6.31
C LEU A 93 9.81 9.29 -6.92
N LYS A 94 10.91 9.04 -7.66
CA LYS A 94 11.14 7.74 -8.33
C LYS A 94 11.62 6.67 -7.35
N ASN A 95 12.17 7.06 -6.21
CA ASN A 95 12.62 6.13 -5.18
C ASN A 95 11.51 5.72 -4.19
N ASN A 96 10.32 6.30 -4.32
CA ASN A 96 9.19 6.06 -3.42
C ASN A 96 8.47 4.72 -3.64
N GLY A 97 8.71 4.04 -4.76
CA GLY A 97 8.12 2.74 -5.07
C GLY A 97 8.96 1.59 -4.53
N TYR A 98 8.32 0.60 -3.92
CA TYR A 98 8.97 -0.64 -3.54
C TYR A 98 9.34 -1.43 -4.80
N LYS A 99 10.62 -1.82 -4.92
CA LYS A 99 11.15 -2.40 -6.15
C LYS A 99 10.90 -3.90 -6.31
N LYS A 100 10.46 -4.58 -5.25
CA LYS A 100 10.15 -6.02 -5.31
C LYS A 100 8.65 -6.21 -5.43
N LEU A 101 8.26 -7.34 -6.05
CA LEU A 101 6.87 -7.74 -6.10
C LEU A 101 6.44 -8.22 -4.71
N LEU A 102 5.34 -7.67 -4.21
CA LEU A 102 4.61 -8.22 -3.08
C LEU A 102 3.53 -9.13 -3.64
N GLU A 103 3.66 -10.43 -3.40
CA GLU A 103 2.77 -11.44 -3.96
C GLU A 103 2.09 -12.22 -2.86
N ILE A 104 0.80 -12.50 -3.06
CA ILE A 104 0.03 -13.41 -2.22
C ILE A 104 -0.87 -14.27 -3.10
N THR A 105 -1.06 -15.52 -2.69
CA THR A 105 -2.07 -16.40 -3.29
C THR A 105 -3.08 -16.75 -2.22
N ILE A 106 -4.34 -16.38 -2.44
CA ILE A 106 -5.45 -16.78 -1.61
C ILE A 106 -6.05 -18.05 -2.22
N PRO A 107 -6.12 -19.18 -1.49
CA PRO A 107 -6.66 -20.43 -2.02
C PRO A 107 -8.12 -20.29 -2.47
N GLU A 108 -8.50 -21.06 -3.48
CA GLU A 108 -9.90 -21.21 -3.89
C GLU A 108 -10.77 -21.71 -2.72
N GLY A 109 -11.97 -21.15 -2.58
CA GLY A 109 -12.90 -21.41 -1.49
C GLY A 109 -12.47 -20.85 -0.13
N TYR A 110 -11.35 -20.13 -0.03
CA TYR A 110 -10.93 -19.52 1.24
C TYR A 110 -11.97 -18.51 1.73
N CYS A 111 -12.53 -17.70 0.82
CA CYS A 111 -13.45 -16.62 1.19
C CYS A 111 -14.84 -17.15 1.56
N GLU A 112 -15.26 -18.26 0.96
CA GLU A 112 -16.52 -18.94 1.32
C GLU A 112 -16.47 -19.53 2.74
N ASN A 113 -15.31 -20.03 3.15
CA ASN A 113 -15.10 -20.64 4.47
C ASN A 113 -14.78 -19.61 5.57
N HIS A 114 -14.54 -18.34 5.20
CA HIS A 114 -14.25 -17.26 6.12
C HIS A 114 -15.09 -16.01 5.77
N PRO A 115 -16.43 -16.10 5.87
CA PRO A 115 -17.28 -14.94 5.69
C PRO A 115 -16.91 -13.89 6.76
N GLY A 116 -16.58 -12.69 6.31
CA GLY A 116 -16.11 -11.58 7.14
C GLY A 116 -17.16 -11.03 8.11
#